data_AF-A0A260UYT2-F1
#
_entry.id   AF-A0A260UYT2-F1
#
_cell.length_a   1.000
_cell.length_b   1.000
_cell.length_c   1.000
_cell.angle_alpha   90.00
_cell.angle_beta   90.00
_cell.angle_gamma   90.00
#
_symmetry.space_group_name_H-M   'P 1'
#
loop_
_entity.id
_entity.type
_entity.pdbx_description
1 polymer ?
#
loop_
_entity_poly.entity_id
_entity_poly.type
_entity_poly.pdbx_seq_one_letter_code
_entity_poly.pdbx_strand_id
1 'polypeptide(L)'
;MPNNEFGDFQTPIELARALVDTLPRRQWTRVLEPTCGVGNFLSVVGESHPDAERVGIEVQPEYAAAASTFGRIVTASIFDFDLVRDIAWTSDPGPTLVVGNPPWVTNSQLSVLGSSNRPTRVNTGNARGIDAITGSSNFDIAEFIWIKLLTEFADRPVTVAMICKTQVARNILLHCARHGLPITGSSLRPIDAKKWFDAGVDACWFVVELGTGATDHTAQVYPSMDALHPGTRIGVVDGQLVADVDAYERSNQFDGISPLMWRQGIKHDASAVMELAENDGPRTKLGASVDVEKDFLFPLFKCTDVYRDKLRVVSRWMIVPQSHTGDDTAQLADSAPKLWKYLTDNATALDGRKSSIYRSRARFCIFGVGPYTFAPYKIAISGFHKVPQFRMVGPYDGRPAVFDDATYLLPFEDPAACAVAQALLTGQEATDLIAALAFWDSKRPVTKKLLQRIDLSAIARATDRRALRDRARAVHQDSSSIDQAIDNFTIRS
;
A
#
# COMPACT_ATOMS: atom_id res chain seq x y z
N MET A 1 22.03 -15.61 -8.25
CA MET A 1 22.95 -14.48 -8.47
C MET A 1 23.58 -14.16 -7.12
N PRO A 2 24.91 -14.08 -7.01
CA PRO A 2 25.53 -13.74 -5.74
C PRO A 2 25.23 -12.26 -5.41
N ASN A 3 24.90 -12.00 -4.15
CA ASN A 3 24.58 -10.69 -3.52
C ASN A 3 23.11 -10.18 -3.52
N ASN A 4 22.12 -11.06 -3.46
CA ASN A 4 20.77 -10.70 -2.97
C ASN A 4 20.74 -10.24 -1.48
N GLU A 5 21.87 -10.29 -0.77
CA GLU A 5 21.96 -10.06 0.68
C GLU A 5 21.82 -8.58 1.08
N PHE A 6 22.16 -7.62 0.20
CA PHE A 6 22.06 -6.18 0.53
C PHE A 6 20.96 -5.45 -0.24
N GLY A 7 20.14 -6.16 -1.02
CA GLY A 7 19.28 -5.53 -2.02
C GLY A 7 20.10 -4.78 -3.08
N ASP A 8 21.27 -5.34 -3.40
CA ASP A 8 22.29 -4.81 -4.29
C ASP A 8 21.96 -5.15 -5.74
N PHE A 9 21.26 -4.21 -6.38
CA PHE A 9 20.82 -4.33 -7.76
C PHE A 9 21.63 -3.36 -8.62
N GLN A 10 22.77 -3.82 -9.15
CA GLN A 10 23.57 -3.03 -10.08
C GLN A 10 22.74 -2.64 -11.31
N THR A 11 22.64 -1.35 -11.59
CA THR A 11 21.86 -0.83 -12.72
C THR A 11 22.58 -1.13 -14.03
N PRO A 12 22.01 -1.88 -14.98
CA PRO A 12 22.61 -2.09 -16.29
C PRO A 12 22.85 -0.76 -17.02
N ILE A 13 23.96 -0.66 -17.77
CA ILE A 13 24.37 0.59 -18.43
C ILE A 13 23.31 1.08 -19.44
N GLU A 14 22.61 0.15 -20.11
CA GLU A 14 21.55 0.46 -21.06
C GLU A 14 20.34 1.09 -20.37
N LEU A 15 19.99 0.60 -19.17
CA LEU A 15 18.93 1.20 -18.36
C LEU A 15 19.36 2.59 -17.85
N ALA A 16 20.59 2.71 -17.34
CA ALA A 16 21.10 4.00 -16.87
C ALA A 16 21.06 5.06 -17.99
N ARG A 17 21.48 4.70 -19.21
CA ARG A 17 21.39 5.57 -20.40
C ARG A 17 19.95 5.98 -20.69
N ALA A 18 19.05 5.00 -20.81
CA ALA A 18 17.65 5.28 -21.10
C ALA A 18 16.99 6.21 -20.06
N LEU A 19 17.36 6.08 -18.78
CA LEU A 19 16.82 6.93 -17.72
C LEU A 19 17.42 8.34 -17.72
N VAL A 20 18.73 8.47 -17.90
CA VAL A 20 19.42 9.78 -17.98
C VAL A 20 18.91 10.59 -19.17
N ASP A 21 18.60 9.95 -20.31
CA ASP A 21 18.03 10.59 -21.50
C ASP A 21 16.64 11.23 -21.24
N THR A 22 15.95 10.83 -20.17
CA THR A 22 14.65 11.40 -19.78
C THR A 22 14.76 12.62 -18.85
N LEU A 23 15.96 12.95 -18.37
CA LEU A 23 16.17 14.07 -17.45
C LEU A 23 15.89 15.42 -18.13
N PRO A 24 15.54 16.46 -17.34
CA PRO A 24 15.44 17.82 -17.86
C PRO A 24 16.73 18.22 -18.58
N ARG A 25 16.59 18.88 -19.74
CA ARG A 25 17.73 19.42 -20.49
C ARG A 25 18.36 20.56 -19.69
N ARG A 26 19.45 20.27 -19.00
CA ARG A 26 20.21 21.21 -18.18
C ARG A 26 21.67 20.86 -18.21
N GLN A 27 22.54 21.87 -18.21
CA GLN A 27 23.97 21.67 -18.04
C GLN A 27 24.27 21.45 -16.56
N TRP A 28 24.58 20.21 -16.18
CA TRP A 28 24.96 19.86 -14.81
C TRP A 28 26.42 20.24 -14.55
N THR A 29 26.66 20.96 -13.45
CA THR A 29 28.01 21.28 -12.98
C THR A 29 28.52 20.21 -12.03
N ARG A 30 27.61 19.63 -11.24
CA ARG A 30 27.91 18.67 -10.17
C ARG A 30 26.99 17.47 -10.30
N VAL A 31 27.54 16.27 -10.13
CA VAL A 31 26.81 15.01 -10.18
C VAL A 31 27.20 14.18 -8.96
N LEU A 32 26.21 13.82 -8.15
CA LEU A 32 26.37 12.94 -7.01
C LEU A 32 25.64 11.62 -7.28
N GLU A 33 26.35 10.50 -7.22
CA GLU A 33 25.74 9.17 -7.19
C GLU A 33 25.89 8.54 -5.79
N PRO A 34 24.87 8.63 -4.93
CA PRO A 34 24.87 7.90 -3.67
C PRO A 34 24.72 6.40 -3.95
N THR A 35 25.42 5.57 -3.17
CA THR A 35 25.44 4.10 -3.34
C THR A 35 25.72 3.70 -4.79
N CYS A 36 26.82 4.21 -5.35
CA CYS A 36 27.04 4.22 -6.80
C CYS A 36 27.34 2.86 -7.43
N GLY A 37 27.57 1.82 -6.63
CA GLY A 37 27.96 0.51 -7.16
C GLY A 37 29.16 0.64 -8.09
N VAL A 38 29.06 0.04 -9.28
CA VAL A 38 30.10 0.10 -10.31
C VAL A 38 30.16 1.43 -11.10
N GLY A 39 29.29 2.41 -10.79
CA GLY A 39 29.35 3.76 -11.34
C GLY A 39 28.73 3.94 -12.73
N ASN A 40 27.74 3.11 -13.09
CA ASN A 40 27.11 3.18 -14.41
C ASN A 40 26.37 4.50 -14.66
N PHE A 41 25.72 5.11 -13.65
CA PHE A 41 25.14 6.45 -13.83
C PHE A 41 26.21 7.53 -13.96
N LEU A 42 27.27 7.50 -13.14
CA LEU A 42 28.42 8.40 -13.31
C LEU A 42 28.99 8.32 -14.73
N SER A 43 29.16 7.12 -15.27
CA SER A 43 29.66 6.90 -16.64
C SER A 43 28.74 7.57 -17.68
N VAL A 44 27.45 7.24 -17.65
CA VAL A 44 26.45 7.75 -18.62
C VAL A 44 26.32 9.26 -18.55
N VAL A 45 26.26 9.84 -17.34
CA VAL A 45 26.18 11.30 -17.19
C VAL A 45 27.47 11.94 -17.71
N GLY A 46 28.64 11.32 -17.50
CA GLY A 46 29.92 11.78 -18.06
C GLY A 46 29.98 11.81 -19.59
N GLU A 47 29.25 10.94 -20.29
CA GLU A 47 29.15 10.95 -21.77
C GLU A 47 28.47 12.23 -22.28
N SER A 48 27.45 12.72 -21.56
CA SER A 48 26.64 13.90 -21.96
C SER A 48 27.10 15.21 -21.31
N HIS A 49 27.77 15.12 -20.16
CA HIS A 49 28.25 16.24 -19.36
C HIS A 49 29.72 16.01 -18.96
N PRO A 50 30.66 16.04 -19.92
CA PRO A 50 32.05 15.68 -19.68
C PRO A 50 32.71 16.55 -18.60
N ASP A 51 32.36 17.84 -18.56
CA ASP A 51 32.93 18.84 -17.64
C ASP A 51 32.28 18.84 -16.25
N ALA A 52 31.22 18.07 -16.03
CA ALA A 52 30.58 18.00 -14.72
C ALA A 52 31.51 17.30 -13.70
N GLU A 53 31.69 17.91 -12.53
CA GLU A 53 32.37 17.22 -11.43
C GLU A 53 31.48 16.07 -10.95
N ARG A 54 32.01 14.84 -10.96
CA ARG A 54 31.29 13.61 -10.64
C ARG A 54 31.83 12.99 -9.35
N VAL A 55 30.94 12.75 -8.38
CA VAL A 55 31.26 12.16 -7.08
C VAL A 55 30.35 10.96 -6.82
N GLY A 56 30.93 9.83 -6.43
CA GLY A 56 30.19 8.65 -5.98
C GLY A 56 30.49 8.33 -4.52
N ILE A 57 29.52 7.74 -3.81
CA ILE A 57 29.70 7.17 -2.48
C ILE A 57 29.37 5.69 -2.55
N GLU A 58 30.30 4.82 -2.17
CA GLU A 58 30.10 3.37 -2.23
C GLU A 58 30.72 2.68 -1.02
N VAL A 59 29.98 1.76 -0.40
CA VAL A 59 30.43 1.06 0.81
C VAL A 59 31.31 -0.14 0.49
N GLN A 60 31.12 -0.76 -0.68
CA GLN A 60 31.86 -1.94 -1.14
C GLN A 60 33.15 -1.51 -1.87
N PRO A 61 34.35 -1.84 -1.33
CA PRO A 61 35.61 -1.38 -1.92
C PRO A 61 35.83 -1.83 -3.37
N GLU A 62 35.37 -3.02 -3.75
CA GLU A 62 35.50 -3.55 -5.12
C GLU A 62 34.71 -2.71 -6.12
N TYR A 63 33.49 -2.33 -5.76
CA TYR A 63 32.63 -1.48 -6.58
C TYR A 63 33.14 -0.06 -6.64
N ALA A 64 33.58 0.49 -5.50
CA ALA A 64 34.21 1.80 -5.44
C ALA A 64 35.45 1.90 -6.34
N ALA A 65 36.27 0.84 -6.39
CA ALA A 65 37.42 0.76 -7.28
C ALA A 65 37.00 0.77 -8.76
N ALA A 66 35.98 0.01 -9.14
CA ALA A 66 35.45 0.02 -10.51
C ALA A 66 34.91 1.41 -10.92
N ALA A 67 34.10 2.01 -10.05
CA ALA A 67 33.47 3.32 -10.28
C ALA A 67 34.47 4.49 -10.35
N SER A 68 35.67 4.34 -9.77
CA SER A 68 36.72 5.38 -9.77
C SER A 68 37.18 5.81 -11.16
N THR A 69 36.90 4.99 -12.17
CA THR A 69 37.14 5.35 -13.58
C THR A 69 36.23 6.49 -14.06
N PHE A 70 35.06 6.68 -13.45
CA PHE A 70 34.01 7.59 -13.92
C PHE A 70 33.87 8.86 -13.10
N GLY A 71 34.53 8.95 -11.94
CA GLY A 71 34.50 10.10 -11.06
C GLY A 71 35.28 9.87 -9.77
N ARG A 72 35.23 10.86 -8.87
CA ARG A 72 35.86 10.73 -7.55
C ARG A 72 34.95 9.90 -6.64
N ILE A 73 35.44 8.77 -6.14
CA ILE A 73 34.66 7.88 -5.29
C ILE A 73 35.13 7.96 -3.84
N VAL A 74 34.17 8.09 -2.93
CA VAL A 74 34.39 8.02 -1.48
C VAL A 74 33.92 6.65 -1.00
N THR A 75 34.87 5.81 -0.59
CA THR A 75 34.56 4.46 -0.09
C THR A 75 34.07 4.51 1.35
N ALA A 76 32.75 4.63 1.55
CA ALA A 76 32.13 4.78 2.86
C ALA A 76 30.61 4.57 2.83
N SER A 77 29.97 4.51 4.00
CA SER A 77 28.51 4.45 4.10
C SER A 77 27.91 5.85 3.92
N ILE A 78 26.86 5.98 3.10
CA ILE A 78 26.11 7.23 2.94
C ILE A 78 25.53 7.74 4.28
N PHE A 79 25.33 6.86 5.26
CA PHE A 79 24.76 7.23 6.55
C PHE A 79 25.72 8.01 7.44
N ASP A 80 27.02 7.97 7.13
CA ASP A 80 28.07 8.59 7.94
C ASP A 80 28.43 10.02 7.47
N PHE A 81 27.73 10.54 6.45
CA PHE A 81 27.99 11.87 5.88
C PHE A 81 26.83 12.83 6.08
N ASP A 82 27.11 14.11 6.27
CA ASP A 82 26.25 15.21 5.83
C ASP A 82 26.60 15.50 4.35
N LEU A 83 25.70 15.17 3.42
CA LEU A 83 25.98 15.18 1.98
C LEU A 83 26.23 16.60 1.44
N VAL A 84 25.72 17.61 2.15
CA VAL A 84 25.91 19.01 1.78
C VAL A 84 27.22 19.57 2.32
N ARG A 85 27.63 19.17 3.53
CA ARG A 85 28.82 19.69 4.19
C ARG A 85 30.09 18.90 3.88
N ASP A 86 29.99 17.58 3.85
CA ASP A 86 31.16 16.70 3.84
C ASP A 86 31.65 16.38 2.43
N ILE A 87 30.79 16.55 1.40
CA ILE A 87 31.21 16.40 0.01
C ILE A 87 31.96 17.65 -0.44
N ALA A 88 33.29 17.54 -0.48
CA ALA A 88 34.15 18.60 -0.98
C ALA A 88 34.05 18.72 -2.51
N TRP A 89 33.40 19.76 -3.01
CA TRP A 89 33.36 20.09 -4.44
C TRP A 89 34.50 21.02 -4.82
N THR A 90 35.17 20.76 -5.95
CA THR A 90 36.23 21.62 -6.51
C THR A 90 35.71 22.58 -7.58
N SER A 91 34.60 22.22 -8.21
CA SER A 91 33.84 23.07 -9.14
C SER A 91 33.18 24.25 -8.42
N ASP A 92 32.89 25.31 -9.17
CA ASP A 92 32.03 26.39 -8.68
C ASP A 92 30.61 25.89 -8.37
N PRO A 93 29.87 26.53 -7.44
CA PRO A 93 28.46 26.21 -7.21
C PRO A 93 27.64 26.31 -8.50
N GLY A 94 26.82 25.30 -8.77
CA GLY A 94 26.01 25.25 -9.97
C GLY A 94 24.93 24.17 -9.91
N PRO A 95 24.18 23.98 -11.01
CA PRO A 95 23.21 22.90 -11.15
C PRO A 95 23.77 21.56 -10.69
N THR A 96 23.15 21.00 -9.66
CA THR A 96 23.55 19.72 -9.07
C THR A 96 22.51 18.65 -9.40
N LEU A 97 22.98 17.53 -9.94
CA LEU A 97 22.19 16.32 -10.15
C LEU A 97 22.60 15.28 -9.11
N VAL A 98 21.62 14.76 -8.37
CA VAL A 98 21.77 13.50 -7.64
C VAL A 98 21.11 12.41 -8.46
N VAL A 99 21.83 11.35 -8.78
CA VAL A 99 21.39 10.27 -9.67
C VAL A 99 21.66 8.92 -9.03
N GLY A 100 20.87 7.86 -9.26
CA GLY A 100 21.28 6.52 -8.80
C GLY A 100 20.18 5.47 -8.62
N ASN A 101 20.56 4.36 -8.00
CA ASN A 101 19.66 3.28 -7.59
C ASN A 101 20.00 2.84 -6.15
N PRO A 102 19.35 3.44 -5.13
CA PRO A 102 19.52 3.01 -3.74
C PRO A 102 19.15 1.54 -3.52
N PRO A 103 19.70 0.87 -2.48
CA PRO A 103 19.47 -0.56 -2.22
C PRO A 103 18.02 -0.86 -1.82
N TRP A 104 17.44 -1.95 -2.35
CA TRP A 104 16.02 -2.31 -2.16
C TRP A 104 15.78 -3.28 -1.00
N VAL A 105 16.32 -2.94 0.17
CA VAL A 105 16.30 -3.80 1.37
C VAL A 105 15.64 -3.06 2.54
N THR A 106 15.01 -3.82 3.44
CA THR A 106 14.47 -3.28 4.70
C THR A 106 15.48 -3.38 5.84
N ASN A 107 15.36 -2.52 6.85
CA ASN A 107 16.27 -2.54 8.00
C ASN A 107 16.24 -3.88 8.79
N SER A 108 15.10 -4.56 8.85
CA SER A 108 15.03 -5.89 9.50
C SER A 108 15.79 -6.96 8.72
N GLN A 109 15.79 -6.89 7.38
CA GLN A 109 16.56 -7.80 6.53
C GLN A 109 18.07 -7.58 6.72
N LEU A 110 18.52 -6.32 6.79
CA LEU A 110 19.92 -6.00 7.10
C LEU A 110 20.36 -6.51 8.50
N SER A 111 19.45 -6.50 9.48
CA SER A 111 19.72 -6.94 10.85
C SER A 111 19.91 -8.47 10.96
N VAL A 112 19.14 -9.25 10.20
CA VAL A 112 19.28 -10.72 10.12
C VAL A 112 20.57 -11.11 9.40
N LEU A 113 21.03 -10.26 8.48
CA LEU A 113 22.19 -10.52 7.63
C LEU A 113 23.52 -10.02 8.22
N GLY A 114 23.55 -9.63 9.50
CA GLY A 114 24.80 -9.31 10.21
C GLY A 114 25.55 -8.07 9.71
N SER A 115 24.94 -7.26 8.85
CA SER A 115 25.59 -6.10 8.23
C SER A 115 25.93 -5.01 9.25
N SER A 116 27.16 -4.50 9.18
CA SER A 116 27.66 -3.30 9.87
C SER A 116 27.19 -2.00 9.21
N ASN A 117 26.58 -2.07 8.02
CA ASN A 117 26.03 -0.91 7.29
C ASN A 117 24.68 -0.48 7.89
N ARG A 118 24.73 -0.09 9.15
CA ARG A 118 23.59 0.36 9.93
C ARG A 118 23.72 1.85 10.16
N PRO A 119 22.62 2.59 10.08
CA PRO A 119 22.59 3.89 10.72
C PRO A 119 22.73 3.73 12.24
N THR A 120 23.61 4.52 12.85
CA THR A 120 23.84 4.53 14.30
C THR A 120 22.60 5.01 15.05
N ARG A 121 22.16 4.26 16.06
CA ARG A 121 21.13 4.70 17.02
C ARG A 121 21.71 5.78 17.92
N VAL A 122 21.59 7.04 17.51
CA VAL A 122 22.03 8.18 18.32
C VAL A 122 20.84 8.76 19.07
N ASN A 123 20.75 8.46 20.37
CA ASN A 123 19.88 9.13 21.34
C ASN A 123 20.66 10.24 22.07
N THR A 124 21.20 11.20 21.34
CA THR A 124 21.77 12.43 21.94
C THR A 124 21.02 13.64 21.38
N GLY A 125 20.66 14.56 22.29
CA GLY A 125 19.71 15.65 22.04
C GLY A 125 19.88 16.36 20.70
N ASN A 126 18.74 16.61 20.05
CA ASN A 126 18.51 17.34 18.81
C ASN A 126 18.72 16.66 17.44
N ALA A 127 19.10 15.38 17.36
CA ALA A 127 18.96 14.61 16.12
C ALA A 127 17.78 13.63 16.23
N ARG A 128 16.73 13.80 15.41
CA ARG A 128 15.59 12.87 15.39
C ARG A 128 16.08 11.54 14.78
N GLY A 129 16.12 10.47 15.58
CA GLY A 129 16.50 9.14 15.09
C GLY A 129 15.63 8.65 13.94
N ILE A 130 16.12 7.68 13.17
CA ILE A 130 15.47 7.19 11.92
C ILE A 130 14.07 6.62 12.15
N ASP A 131 13.86 5.97 13.29
CA ASP A 131 12.54 5.47 13.70
C ASP A 131 11.55 6.63 13.90
N ALA A 132 12.02 7.82 14.31
CA ALA A 132 11.21 9.02 14.50
C ALA A 132 10.92 9.77 13.17
N ILE A 133 11.73 9.54 12.13
CA ILE A 133 11.55 10.12 10.79
C ILE A 133 10.63 9.24 9.93
N THR A 134 10.77 7.92 10.02
CA THR A 134 10.07 6.95 9.17
C THR A 134 8.83 6.31 9.82
N GLY A 135 8.67 6.44 11.14
CA GLY A 135 7.48 6.00 11.88
C GLY A 135 7.27 4.47 11.95
N SER A 136 8.23 3.66 11.50
CA SER A 136 8.16 2.19 11.58
C SER A 136 9.52 1.56 11.87
N SER A 137 9.53 0.49 12.65
CA SER A 137 10.75 -0.26 13.00
C SER A 137 11.30 -1.14 11.85
N ASN A 138 10.66 -1.15 10.68
CA ASN A 138 11.04 -1.94 9.50
C ASN A 138 10.91 -1.10 8.21
N PHE A 139 11.69 -0.02 8.14
CA PHE A 139 11.68 0.91 7.00
C PHE A 139 12.52 0.40 5.82
N ASP A 140 12.21 0.89 4.61
CA ASP A 140 12.96 0.65 3.38
C ASP A 140 14.17 1.59 3.33
N ILE A 141 15.37 1.06 3.08
CA ILE A 141 16.61 1.86 3.06
C ILE A 141 16.59 2.90 1.94
N ALA A 142 16.00 2.57 0.78
CA ALA A 142 15.86 3.53 -0.31
C ALA A 142 15.02 4.73 0.11
N GLU A 143 13.93 4.52 0.86
CA GLU A 143 13.09 5.59 1.39
C GLU A 143 13.87 6.52 2.33
N PHE A 144 14.71 5.96 3.19
CA PHE A 144 15.55 6.77 4.08
C PHE A 144 16.56 7.62 3.30
N ILE A 145 17.25 7.04 2.31
CA ILE A 145 18.21 7.77 1.47
C ILE A 145 17.53 8.92 0.73
N TRP A 146 16.34 8.70 0.18
CA TRP A 146 15.52 9.75 -0.42
C TRP A 146 15.19 10.89 0.56
N ILE A 147 14.71 10.56 1.77
CA ILE A 147 14.38 11.59 2.79
C ILE A 147 15.64 12.38 3.16
N LYS A 148 16.76 11.69 3.39
CA LYS A 148 18.05 12.32 3.72
C LYS A 148 18.47 13.32 2.65
N LEU A 149 18.49 12.89 1.39
CA LEU A 149 18.83 13.75 0.24
C LEU A 149 17.93 14.98 0.20
N LEU A 150 16.61 14.79 0.20
CA LEU A 150 15.69 15.92 0.06
C LEU A 150 15.72 16.88 1.25
N THR A 151 16.02 16.38 2.46
CA THR A 151 16.14 17.20 3.66
C THR A 151 17.45 18.00 3.67
N GLU A 152 18.57 17.36 3.36
CA GLU A 152 19.89 18.01 3.41
C GLU A 152 20.06 19.03 2.29
N PHE A 153 19.51 18.75 1.10
CA PHE A 153 19.53 19.68 -0.03
C PHE A 153 18.36 20.69 -0.03
N ALA A 154 17.52 20.75 1.00
CA ALA A 154 16.32 21.59 1.01
C ALA A 154 16.59 23.10 0.87
N ASP A 155 17.80 23.56 1.19
CA ASP A 155 18.19 24.97 1.15
C ASP A 155 18.75 25.44 -0.21
N ARG A 156 18.82 24.56 -1.21
CA ARG A 156 19.45 24.87 -2.50
C ARG A 156 18.79 24.17 -3.69
N PRO A 157 18.97 24.71 -4.92
CA PRO A 157 18.48 24.04 -6.12
C PRO A 157 19.22 22.73 -6.39
N VAL A 158 18.50 21.61 -6.44
CA VAL A 158 19.02 20.30 -6.82
C VAL A 158 17.96 19.50 -7.56
N THR A 159 18.39 18.65 -8.49
CA THR A 159 17.52 17.62 -9.08
C THR A 159 17.95 16.27 -8.54
N VAL A 160 17.04 15.55 -7.90
CA VAL A 160 17.27 14.19 -7.41
C VAL A 160 16.48 13.23 -8.29
N ALA A 161 17.16 12.33 -8.97
CA ALA A 161 16.58 11.39 -9.92
C ALA A 161 17.09 9.98 -9.62
N MET A 162 16.26 9.14 -9.01
CA MET A 162 16.70 7.79 -8.63
C MET A 162 15.65 6.74 -8.91
N ILE A 163 16.13 5.53 -9.15
CA ILE A 163 15.27 4.35 -9.19
C ILE A 163 14.79 4.04 -7.78
N CYS A 164 13.50 3.78 -7.60
CA CYS A 164 12.97 3.25 -6.35
C CYS A 164 11.70 2.43 -6.58
N LYS A 165 11.24 1.72 -5.54
CA LYS A 165 9.89 1.12 -5.57
C LYS A 165 8.86 2.22 -5.74
N THR A 166 7.81 1.99 -6.52
CA THR A 166 6.76 3.01 -6.75
C THR A 166 6.10 3.47 -5.44
N GLN A 167 5.99 2.56 -4.46
CA GLN A 167 5.50 2.89 -3.12
C GLN A 167 6.44 3.84 -2.35
N VAL A 168 7.75 3.75 -2.55
CA VAL A 168 8.72 4.68 -1.95
C VAL A 168 8.49 6.09 -2.49
N ALA A 169 8.38 6.27 -3.81
CA ALA A 169 8.10 7.59 -4.41
C ALA A 169 6.83 8.24 -3.83
N ARG A 170 5.76 7.45 -3.62
CA ARG A 170 4.52 7.90 -2.95
C ARG A 170 4.75 8.35 -1.51
N ASN A 171 5.50 7.58 -0.74
CA ASN A 171 5.84 7.91 0.64
C ASN A 171 6.68 9.19 0.69
N ILE A 172 7.61 9.37 -0.26
CA ILE A 172 8.42 10.58 -0.38
C ILE A 172 7.56 11.81 -0.67
N LEU A 173 6.65 11.77 -1.66
CA LEU A 173 5.73 12.90 -1.90
C LEU A 173 4.94 13.28 -0.63
N LEU A 174 4.44 12.26 0.07
CA LEU A 174 3.70 12.45 1.31
C LEU A 174 4.57 13.02 2.45
N HIS A 175 5.81 12.58 2.57
CA HIS A 175 6.77 13.12 3.52
C HIS A 175 7.08 14.59 3.21
N CYS A 176 7.41 14.89 1.96
CA CYS A 176 7.73 16.24 1.51
C CYS A 176 6.58 17.21 1.77
N ALA A 177 5.34 16.80 1.50
CA ALA A 177 4.15 17.61 1.79
C ALA A 177 3.95 17.88 3.28
N ARG A 178 4.14 16.86 4.13
CA ARG A 178 4.01 17.02 5.60
C ARG A 178 5.08 17.93 6.20
N HIS A 179 6.27 17.94 5.61
CA HIS A 179 7.41 18.71 6.10
C HIS A 179 7.62 20.03 5.35
N GLY A 180 6.77 20.35 4.37
CA GLY A 180 6.86 21.57 3.57
C GLY A 180 8.18 21.70 2.80
N LEU A 181 8.71 20.58 2.29
CA LEU A 181 9.96 20.61 1.52
C LEU A 181 9.75 21.36 0.19
N PRO A 182 10.72 22.15 -0.29
CA PRO A 182 10.52 23.08 -1.39
C PRO A 182 10.67 22.39 -2.76
N ILE A 183 9.78 21.42 -3.02
CA ILE A 183 9.68 20.74 -4.32
C ILE A 183 9.06 21.70 -5.32
N THR A 184 9.73 21.96 -6.44
CA THR A 184 9.22 22.81 -7.53
C THR A 184 8.73 22.01 -8.73
N GLY A 185 8.99 20.71 -8.76
CA GLY A 185 8.52 19.80 -9.79
C GLY A 185 8.90 18.37 -9.47
N SER A 186 8.08 17.41 -9.89
CA SER A 186 8.43 16.00 -9.80
C SER A 186 7.76 15.14 -10.88
N SER A 187 8.37 13.99 -11.18
CA SER A 187 7.82 13.06 -12.16
C SER A 187 8.20 11.61 -11.89
N LEU A 188 7.35 10.68 -12.32
CA LEU A 188 7.54 9.24 -12.19
C LEU A 188 7.44 8.59 -13.58
N ARG A 189 8.41 7.74 -13.90
CA ARG A 189 8.38 6.86 -15.07
C ARG A 189 8.46 5.41 -14.62
N PRO A 190 7.49 4.54 -14.92
CA PRO A 190 7.52 3.15 -14.49
C PRO A 190 8.68 2.40 -15.17
N ILE A 191 9.34 1.51 -14.42
CA ILE A 191 10.38 0.62 -14.94
C ILE A 191 9.98 -0.85 -14.73
N ASP A 192 10.38 -1.72 -15.66
CA ASP A 192 10.18 -3.15 -15.53
C ASP A 192 11.27 -3.78 -14.65
N ALA A 193 11.04 -3.77 -13.34
CA ALA A 193 11.99 -4.32 -12.37
C ALA A 193 12.26 -5.83 -12.57
N LYS A 194 11.29 -6.57 -13.13
CA LYS A 194 11.45 -7.99 -13.41
C LYS A 194 12.42 -8.19 -14.57
N LYS A 195 12.29 -7.39 -15.63
CA LYS A 195 13.21 -7.39 -16.78
C LYS A 195 14.64 -6.99 -16.37
N TRP A 196 14.79 -5.91 -15.63
CA TRP A 196 16.11 -5.31 -15.37
C TRP A 196 16.85 -5.90 -14.17
N PHE A 197 16.12 -6.39 -13.17
CA PHE A 197 16.68 -6.81 -11.88
C PHE A 197 16.20 -8.19 -11.41
N ASP A 198 15.39 -8.89 -12.20
CA ASP A 198 14.70 -10.13 -11.81
C ASP A 198 13.78 -9.98 -10.58
N ALA A 199 13.41 -8.74 -10.22
CA ALA A 199 12.69 -8.42 -9.00
C ALA A 199 11.17 -8.31 -9.23
N GLY A 200 10.39 -8.99 -8.38
CA GLY A 200 8.92 -8.98 -8.42
C GLY A 200 8.28 -7.80 -7.67
N VAL A 201 8.68 -6.57 -8.00
CA VAL A 201 8.18 -5.33 -7.37
C VAL A 201 7.84 -4.29 -8.43
N ASP A 202 6.88 -3.42 -8.13
CA ASP A 202 6.66 -2.21 -8.94
C ASP A 202 7.74 -1.18 -8.61
N ALA A 203 8.41 -0.66 -9.63
CA ALA A 203 9.45 0.34 -9.48
C ALA A 203 9.30 1.46 -10.52
N CYS A 204 9.87 2.60 -10.22
CA CYS A 204 9.90 3.77 -11.09
C CYS A 204 11.25 4.48 -11.04
N TRP A 205 11.52 5.22 -12.10
CA TRP A 205 12.42 6.35 -12.08
C TRP A 205 11.67 7.56 -11.54
N PHE A 206 12.05 8.00 -10.34
CA PHE A 206 11.43 9.14 -9.67
C PHE A 206 12.38 10.33 -9.74
N VAL A 207 11.88 11.46 -10.22
CA VAL A 207 12.62 12.72 -10.33
C VAL A 207 11.93 13.76 -9.46
N VAL A 208 12.71 14.45 -8.63
CA VAL A 208 12.28 15.54 -7.76
C VAL A 208 13.21 16.73 -7.96
N GLU A 209 12.65 17.89 -8.20
CA GLU A 209 13.37 19.16 -8.28
C GLU A 209 13.10 19.97 -7.02
N LEU A 210 14.17 20.35 -6.30
CA LEU A 210 14.13 21.29 -5.20
C LEU A 210 14.54 22.68 -5.70
N GLY A 211 13.91 23.72 -5.19
CA GLY A 211 14.24 25.10 -5.58
C GLY A 211 13.38 26.16 -4.91
N THR A 212 13.55 27.42 -5.34
CA THR A 212 12.86 28.58 -4.74
C THR A 212 11.52 28.93 -5.39
N GLY A 213 11.00 28.06 -6.27
CA GLY A 213 9.73 28.25 -6.97
C GLY A 213 8.51 27.95 -6.07
N ALA A 214 7.32 28.02 -6.67
CA ALA A 214 6.09 27.59 -5.99
C ALA A 214 6.19 26.10 -5.64
N THR A 215 5.84 25.75 -4.41
CA THR A 215 5.88 24.38 -3.96
C THR A 215 4.78 23.55 -4.62
N ASP A 216 5.16 22.41 -5.19
CA ASP A 216 4.26 21.44 -5.81
C ASP A 216 4.56 20.03 -5.28
N HIS A 217 3.63 19.50 -4.49
CA HIS A 217 3.70 18.13 -3.96
C HIS A 217 2.97 17.11 -4.84
N THR A 218 2.76 17.45 -6.10
CA THR A 218 2.27 16.56 -7.14
C THR A 218 3.39 16.15 -8.09
N ALA A 219 3.17 15.03 -8.78
CA ALA A 219 4.13 14.44 -9.68
C ALA A 219 3.45 13.98 -10.97
N GLN A 220 4.07 14.33 -12.09
CA GLN A 220 3.66 13.88 -13.41
C GLN A 220 3.96 12.39 -13.57
N VAL A 221 2.97 11.58 -13.96
CA VAL A 221 3.14 10.14 -14.16
C VAL A 221 3.14 9.83 -15.64
N TYR A 222 4.23 9.27 -16.12
CA TYR A 222 4.38 8.83 -17.50
C TYR A 222 3.85 7.39 -17.67
N PRO A 223 3.14 7.08 -18.78
CA PRO A 223 2.64 5.73 -19.02
C PRO A 223 3.72 4.66 -19.19
N SER A 224 4.92 5.07 -19.64
CA SER A 224 6.08 4.20 -19.83
C SER A 224 7.37 5.01 -19.65
N MET A 225 8.50 4.30 -19.55
CA MET A 225 9.83 4.92 -19.49
C MET A 225 10.08 5.87 -20.67
N ASP A 226 9.71 5.47 -21.89
CA ASP A 226 10.00 6.20 -23.13
C ASP A 226 8.90 7.22 -23.53
N ALA A 227 7.84 7.36 -22.72
CA ALA A 227 6.73 8.24 -23.05
C ALA A 227 7.17 9.71 -23.07
N LEU A 228 6.79 10.45 -24.12
CA LEU A 228 7.15 11.86 -24.27
C LEU A 228 6.27 12.79 -23.42
N HIS A 229 5.03 12.38 -23.14
CA HIS A 229 4.06 13.16 -22.39
C HIS A 229 3.54 12.38 -21.19
N PRO A 230 3.27 13.06 -20.07
CA PRO A 230 2.64 12.44 -18.91
C PRO A 230 1.18 12.08 -19.23
N GLY A 231 0.68 11.03 -18.58
CA GLY A 231 -0.69 10.55 -18.74
C GLY A 231 -1.61 10.99 -17.60
N THR A 232 -1.09 11.02 -16.37
CA THR A 232 -1.84 11.42 -15.17
C THR A 232 -0.92 12.17 -14.21
N ARG A 233 -1.50 12.72 -13.14
CA ARG A 233 -0.79 13.40 -12.07
C ARG A 233 -1.16 12.76 -10.74
N ILE A 234 -0.17 12.24 -10.01
CA ILE A 234 -0.35 11.80 -8.62
C ILE A 234 0.03 12.96 -7.69
N GLY A 235 -0.41 12.96 -6.44
CA GLY A 235 0.07 14.00 -5.54
C GLY A 235 -0.57 14.01 -4.17
N VAL A 236 -0.11 14.94 -3.35
CA VAL A 236 -0.71 15.21 -2.04
C VAL A 236 -1.66 16.39 -2.15
N VAL A 237 -2.94 16.15 -1.90
CA VAL A 237 -3.99 17.18 -1.84
C VAL A 237 -4.60 17.14 -0.44
N ASP A 238 -4.68 18.29 0.23
CA ASP A 238 -5.17 18.43 1.61
C ASP A 238 -4.53 17.43 2.60
N GLY A 239 -3.22 17.20 2.45
CA GLY A 239 -2.43 16.30 3.29
C GLY A 239 -2.67 14.81 3.06
N GLN A 240 -3.49 14.42 2.06
CA GLN A 240 -3.69 13.03 1.66
C GLN A 240 -3.10 12.76 0.29
N LEU A 241 -2.54 11.57 0.12
CA LEU A 241 -2.08 11.11 -1.17
C LEU A 241 -3.28 10.71 -2.06
N VAL A 242 -3.25 11.15 -3.31
CA VAL A 242 -4.26 10.98 -4.36
C VAL A 242 -3.58 10.35 -5.60
N ALA A 243 -4.26 9.41 -6.23
CA ALA A 243 -3.72 8.64 -7.36
C ALA A 243 -3.90 9.32 -8.72
N ASP A 244 -4.94 10.13 -8.86
CA ASP A 244 -5.17 10.99 -10.01
C ASP A 244 -5.75 12.31 -9.52
N VAL A 245 -4.90 13.33 -9.47
CA VAL A 245 -5.25 14.66 -8.94
C VAL A 245 -6.32 15.32 -9.80
N ASP A 246 -6.24 15.18 -11.12
CA ASP A 246 -7.21 15.81 -12.03
C ASP A 246 -8.58 15.14 -11.89
N ALA A 247 -8.63 13.81 -11.73
CA ALA A 247 -9.86 13.09 -11.42
C ALA A 247 -10.40 13.41 -10.02
N TYR A 248 -9.51 13.62 -9.06
CA TYR A 248 -9.87 14.00 -7.71
C TYR A 248 -10.52 15.38 -7.65
N GLU A 249 -10.00 16.37 -8.37
CA GLU A 249 -10.59 17.71 -8.45
C GLU A 249 -12.06 17.70 -8.91
N ARG A 250 -12.48 16.69 -9.69
CA ARG A 250 -13.87 16.51 -10.16
C ARG A 250 -14.78 15.76 -9.18
N SER A 251 -14.20 15.08 -8.19
CA SER A 251 -14.90 14.16 -7.28
C SER A 251 -14.68 14.44 -5.80
N ASN A 252 -13.85 15.44 -5.45
CA ASN A 252 -13.46 15.76 -4.08
C ASN A 252 -14.63 16.13 -3.16
N GLN A 253 -15.76 16.57 -3.70
CA GLN A 253 -16.99 16.84 -2.95
C GLN A 253 -17.59 15.59 -2.29
N PHE A 254 -17.15 14.40 -2.70
CA PHE A 254 -17.56 13.11 -2.13
C PHE A 254 -16.48 12.50 -1.20
N ASP A 255 -15.31 13.14 -1.10
CA ASP A 255 -14.25 12.77 -0.17
C ASP A 255 -14.49 13.41 1.19
N GLY A 256 -14.71 12.58 2.20
CA GLY A 256 -15.02 13.02 3.54
C GLY A 256 -14.89 11.86 4.52
N ILE A 257 -15.86 11.74 5.43
CA ILE A 257 -15.90 10.64 6.38
C ILE A 257 -17.17 9.84 6.08
N SER A 258 -17.00 8.55 5.78
CA SER A 258 -18.16 7.69 5.60
C SER A 258 -18.98 7.63 6.90
N PRO A 259 -20.31 7.86 6.85
CA PRO A 259 -21.18 7.81 8.03
C PRO A 259 -21.36 6.38 8.56
N LEU A 260 -20.84 5.40 7.81
CA LEU A 260 -20.77 4.01 8.19
C LEU A 260 -19.30 3.60 8.35
N MET A 261 -19.04 2.65 9.24
CA MET A 261 -17.67 2.27 9.55
C MET A 261 -17.27 0.98 8.84
N TRP A 262 -16.35 1.08 7.89
CA TRP A 262 -15.84 -0.07 7.15
C TRP A 262 -15.11 -1.06 8.05
N ARG A 263 -15.29 -2.34 7.76
CA ARG A 263 -14.66 -3.47 8.46
C ARG A 263 -13.89 -4.34 7.48
N GLN A 264 -12.99 -5.13 8.02
CA GLN A 264 -12.26 -6.15 7.28
C GLN A 264 -12.83 -7.52 7.69
N GLY A 265 -12.82 -8.48 6.78
CA GLY A 265 -13.15 -9.87 7.08
C GLY A 265 -12.15 -10.55 8.02
N ILE A 266 -12.41 -11.81 8.31
CA ILE A 266 -11.74 -12.58 9.36
C ILE A 266 -10.35 -13.02 8.89
N LYS A 267 -9.35 -12.79 9.76
CA LYS A 267 -7.99 -13.30 9.61
C LYS A 267 -7.73 -14.43 10.60
N HIS A 268 -7.38 -15.59 10.07
CA HIS A 268 -7.10 -16.80 10.87
C HIS A 268 -5.75 -17.46 10.55
N ASP A 269 -5.14 -17.18 9.39
CA ASP A 269 -3.84 -17.70 8.92
C ASP A 269 -3.71 -19.25 8.98
N ALA A 270 -4.84 -19.96 8.89
CA ALA A 270 -4.94 -21.43 9.00
C ALA A 270 -6.07 -22.00 8.12
N SER A 271 -6.02 -21.77 6.80
CA SER A 271 -7.11 -22.16 5.88
C SER A 271 -7.35 -23.66 5.74
N ALA A 272 -6.41 -24.50 6.13
CA ALA A 272 -6.62 -25.96 6.15
C ALA A 272 -7.51 -26.42 7.30
N VAL A 273 -7.62 -25.61 8.36
CA VAL A 273 -8.35 -25.92 9.60
C VAL A 273 -9.64 -25.08 9.68
N MET A 274 -9.54 -23.78 9.43
CA MET A 274 -10.64 -22.84 9.69
C MET A 274 -11.59 -22.67 8.51
N GLU A 275 -11.22 -23.16 7.31
CA GLU A 275 -12.07 -23.12 6.12
C GLU A 275 -12.42 -24.53 5.68
N LEU A 276 -13.72 -24.82 5.62
CA LEU A 276 -14.27 -26.12 5.25
C LEU A 276 -14.94 -26.01 3.88
N ALA A 277 -14.87 -27.07 3.08
CA ALA A 277 -15.63 -27.19 1.85
C ALA A 277 -17.06 -27.66 2.16
N GLU A 278 -18.04 -27.14 1.43
CA GLU A 278 -19.38 -27.72 1.43
C GLU A 278 -19.41 -28.95 0.52
N ASN A 279 -19.77 -30.11 1.07
CA ASN A 279 -19.91 -31.37 0.35
C ASN A 279 -20.76 -32.35 1.19
N ASP A 280 -22.09 -32.28 1.03
CA ASP A 280 -23.08 -32.92 1.91
C ASP A 280 -22.82 -32.58 3.39
N GLY A 281 -22.55 -31.29 3.64
CA GLY A 281 -22.10 -30.74 4.92
C GLY A 281 -20.62 -30.33 4.94
N PRO A 282 -20.18 -29.67 6.04
CA PRO A 282 -18.82 -29.12 6.14
C PRO A 282 -17.74 -30.21 6.25
N ARG A 283 -16.76 -30.15 5.34
CA ARG A 283 -15.62 -31.09 5.31
C ARG A 283 -14.29 -30.36 5.24
N THR A 284 -13.25 -30.98 5.81
CA THR A 284 -11.87 -30.50 5.63
C THR A 284 -11.46 -30.59 4.15
N LYS A 285 -10.33 -29.94 3.79
CA LYS A 285 -9.76 -30.07 2.44
C LYS A 285 -9.41 -31.51 2.05
N LEU A 286 -9.21 -32.39 3.03
CA LEU A 286 -8.94 -33.82 2.82
C LEU A 286 -10.22 -34.67 2.73
N GLY A 287 -11.40 -34.04 2.79
CA GLY A 287 -12.71 -34.72 2.68
C GLY A 287 -13.23 -35.31 4.00
N ALA A 288 -12.47 -35.22 5.10
CA ALA A 288 -12.93 -35.67 6.40
C ALA A 288 -14.12 -34.82 6.89
N SER A 289 -15.17 -35.48 7.38
CA SER A 289 -16.30 -34.82 8.06
C SER A 289 -15.81 -34.08 9.30
N VAL A 290 -16.43 -32.94 9.60
CA VAL A 290 -16.12 -32.15 10.79
C VAL A 290 -17.32 -32.18 11.74
N ASP A 291 -17.13 -32.74 12.94
CA ASP A 291 -18.13 -32.70 14.01
C ASP A 291 -17.81 -31.53 14.95
N VAL A 292 -18.49 -30.41 14.74
CA VAL A 292 -18.40 -29.20 15.58
C VAL A 292 -19.81 -28.64 15.81
N GLU A 293 -19.97 -27.88 16.88
CA GLU A 293 -21.23 -27.19 17.18
C GLU A 293 -21.58 -26.20 16.06
N LYS A 294 -22.83 -26.29 15.55
CA LYS A 294 -23.28 -25.52 14.39
C LYS A 294 -23.20 -24.00 14.60
N ASP A 295 -23.26 -23.52 15.84
CA ASP A 295 -23.24 -22.10 16.16
C ASP A 295 -21.89 -21.43 15.89
N PHE A 296 -20.84 -22.23 15.68
CA PHE A 296 -19.50 -21.76 15.32
C PHE A 296 -19.19 -21.93 13.84
N LEU A 297 -20.17 -22.36 13.04
CA LEU A 297 -20.06 -22.55 11.59
C LEU A 297 -20.84 -21.48 10.84
N PHE A 298 -20.13 -20.74 10.00
CA PHE A 298 -20.69 -19.64 9.21
C PHE A 298 -20.42 -19.82 7.72
N PRO A 299 -21.39 -19.51 6.84
CA PRO A 299 -21.16 -19.47 5.40
C PRO A 299 -20.00 -18.53 5.06
N LEU A 300 -19.00 -19.02 4.32
CA LEU A 300 -17.82 -18.26 3.94
C LEU A 300 -17.86 -17.88 2.46
N PHE A 301 -17.76 -16.59 2.17
CA PHE A 301 -17.47 -16.09 0.82
C PHE A 301 -16.08 -15.46 0.79
N LYS A 302 -15.22 -15.96 -0.10
CA LYS A 302 -13.90 -15.37 -0.31
C LYS A 302 -14.03 -14.10 -1.12
N CYS A 303 -13.03 -13.24 -1.06
CA CYS A 303 -12.99 -12.00 -1.86
C CYS A 303 -13.18 -12.24 -3.37
N THR A 304 -12.79 -13.41 -3.90
CA THR A 304 -13.03 -13.82 -5.29
C THR A 304 -14.49 -14.16 -5.57
N ASP A 305 -15.19 -14.74 -4.59
CA ASP A 305 -16.60 -15.09 -4.71
C ASP A 305 -17.43 -13.81 -4.73
N VAL A 306 -17.11 -12.84 -3.86
CA VAL A 306 -17.69 -11.49 -3.86
C VAL A 306 -17.48 -10.79 -5.20
N TYR A 307 -16.24 -10.75 -5.71
CA TYR A 307 -15.93 -10.09 -6.98
C TYR A 307 -16.70 -10.70 -8.16
N ARG A 308 -16.74 -12.05 -8.23
CA ARG A 308 -17.40 -12.79 -9.33
C ARG A 308 -18.90 -12.99 -9.14
N ASP A 309 -19.49 -12.40 -8.10
CA ASP A 309 -20.90 -12.58 -7.73
C ASP A 309 -21.31 -14.06 -7.54
N LYS A 310 -20.40 -14.88 -7.02
CA LYS A 310 -20.64 -16.30 -6.68
C LYS A 310 -21.21 -16.42 -5.27
N LEU A 311 -22.32 -15.71 -5.04
CA LEU A 311 -22.91 -15.55 -3.72
C LEU A 311 -24.20 -16.37 -3.58
N ARG A 312 -24.75 -16.98 -4.62
CA ARG A 312 -26.06 -17.66 -4.50
C ARG A 312 -26.03 -18.98 -3.73
N VAL A 313 -24.88 -19.66 -3.73
CA VAL A 313 -24.72 -21.00 -3.15
C VAL A 313 -23.52 -20.99 -2.23
N VAL A 314 -23.69 -21.53 -1.03
CA VAL A 314 -22.59 -21.73 -0.07
C VAL A 314 -21.72 -22.87 -0.58
N SER A 315 -20.45 -22.55 -0.86
CA SER A 315 -19.45 -23.57 -1.26
C SER A 315 -18.42 -23.83 -0.16
N ARG A 316 -18.42 -23.01 0.89
CA ARG A 316 -17.46 -23.06 1.99
C ARG A 316 -18.09 -22.62 3.29
N TRP A 317 -17.53 -23.12 4.39
CA TRP A 317 -17.83 -22.71 5.75
C TRP A 317 -16.57 -22.22 6.44
N MET A 318 -16.74 -21.33 7.41
CA MET A 318 -15.68 -20.89 8.31
C MET A 318 -16.03 -21.29 9.74
N ILE A 319 -15.04 -21.83 10.44
CA ILE A 319 -15.07 -21.99 11.88
C ILE A 319 -14.73 -20.63 12.52
N VAL A 320 -15.61 -20.12 13.37
CA VAL A 320 -15.45 -18.82 14.04
C VAL A 320 -15.52 -19.06 15.55
N PRO A 321 -14.37 -19.26 16.23
CA PRO A 321 -14.32 -19.75 17.61
C PRO A 321 -14.61 -18.68 18.68
N GLN A 322 -14.79 -17.42 18.28
CA GLN A 322 -14.96 -16.29 19.20
C GLN A 322 -15.79 -15.17 18.55
N SER A 323 -16.38 -14.31 19.37
CA SER A 323 -17.24 -13.22 18.88
C SER A 323 -16.54 -11.86 18.84
N HIS A 324 -15.50 -11.66 19.64
CA HIS A 324 -14.67 -10.44 19.66
C HIS A 324 -13.19 -10.79 19.65
N THR A 325 -12.39 -9.88 19.09
CA THR A 325 -10.93 -9.99 19.17
C THR A 325 -10.48 -9.84 20.63
N GLY A 326 -10.05 -10.93 21.26
CA GLY A 326 -9.56 -10.95 22.64
C GLY A 326 -10.28 -11.92 23.57
N ASP A 327 -11.43 -12.46 23.15
CA ASP A 327 -12.13 -13.49 23.91
C ASP A 327 -11.21 -14.69 24.18
N ASP A 328 -11.36 -15.28 25.36
CA ASP A 328 -10.63 -16.48 25.73
C ASP A 328 -11.26 -17.72 25.07
N THR A 329 -10.56 -18.26 24.09
CA THR A 329 -10.99 -19.47 23.38
C THR A 329 -10.97 -20.73 24.26
N ALA A 330 -10.32 -20.72 25.43
CA ALA A 330 -10.29 -21.87 26.32
C ALA A 330 -11.68 -22.22 26.89
N GLN A 331 -12.59 -21.24 26.97
CA GLN A 331 -13.97 -21.44 27.41
C GLN A 331 -14.75 -22.42 26.52
N LEU A 332 -14.31 -22.61 25.27
CA LEU A 332 -14.88 -23.59 24.35
C LEU A 332 -14.78 -25.02 24.87
N ALA A 333 -13.82 -25.32 25.76
CA ALA A 333 -13.72 -26.64 26.38
C ALA A 333 -15.02 -27.04 27.09
N ASP A 334 -15.71 -26.07 27.69
CA ASP A 334 -16.97 -26.28 28.40
C ASP A 334 -18.18 -25.96 27.52
N SER A 335 -18.14 -24.85 26.76
CA SER A 335 -19.31 -24.36 26.01
C SER A 335 -19.49 -25.01 24.64
N ALA A 336 -18.42 -25.55 24.04
CA ALA A 336 -18.40 -26.14 22.70
C ALA A 336 -17.33 -27.24 22.60
N PRO A 337 -17.47 -28.34 23.38
CA PRO A 337 -16.43 -29.34 23.54
C PRO A 337 -16.02 -30.03 22.23
N LYS A 338 -16.92 -30.14 21.24
CA LYS A 338 -16.58 -30.74 19.94
C LYS A 338 -15.68 -29.83 19.13
N LEU A 339 -15.98 -28.53 19.09
CA LEU A 339 -15.12 -27.52 18.50
C LEU A 339 -13.76 -27.45 19.21
N TRP A 340 -13.75 -27.44 20.55
CA TRP A 340 -12.49 -27.41 21.30
C TRP A 340 -11.61 -28.62 20.97
N LYS A 341 -12.21 -29.81 20.89
CA LYS A 341 -11.51 -31.02 20.44
C LYS A 341 -10.96 -30.85 19.02
N TYR A 342 -11.78 -30.39 18.07
CA TYR A 342 -11.34 -30.17 16.69
C TYR A 342 -10.14 -29.21 16.60
N LEU A 343 -10.18 -28.08 17.29
CA LEU A 343 -9.08 -27.11 17.30
C LEU A 343 -7.82 -27.68 17.96
N THR A 344 -7.98 -28.46 19.04
CA THR A 344 -6.87 -29.11 19.74
C THR A 344 -6.21 -30.19 18.89
N ASP A 345 -6.99 -31.02 18.18
CA ASP A 345 -6.50 -32.04 17.26
C ASP A 345 -5.72 -31.40 16.08
N ASN A 346 -6.03 -30.15 15.73
CA ASN A 346 -5.35 -29.37 14.69
C ASN A 346 -4.35 -28.34 15.24
N ALA A 347 -3.99 -28.42 16.52
CA ALA A 347 -3.25 -27.36 17.17
C ALA A 347 -1.86 -27.12 16.57
N THR A 348 -1.18 -28.16 16.06
CA THR A 348 0.11 -27.99 15.37
C THR A 348 0.05 -26.96 14.24
N ALA A 349 -1.05 -26.94 13.47
CA ALA A 349 -1.24 -25.97 12.39
C ALA A 349 -1.57 -24.55 12.91
N LEU A 350 -2.34 -24.46 13.99
CA LEU A 350 -2.75 -23.18 14.60
C LEU A 350 -1.63 -22.54 15.43
N ASP A 351 -0.87 -23.33 16.18
CA ASP A 351 0.27 -22.89 16.98
C ASP A 351 1.46 -22.53 16.07
N GLY A 352 1.56 -23.15 14.89
CA GLY A 352 2.59 -22.89 13.87
C GLY A 352 2.39 -21.61 13.03
N ARG A 353 1.38 -20.78 13.35
CA ARG A 353 1.09 -19.54 12.59
C ARG A 353 2.24 -18.53 12.75
N LYS A 354 2.83 -18.14 11.62
CA LYS A 354 4.04 -17.30 11.57
C LYS A 354 3.82 -15.83 11.94
N SER A 355 2.60 -15.32 11.79
CA SER A 355 2.31 -13.91 12.00
C SER A 355 2.47 -13.53 13.48
N SER A 356 3.19 -12.44 13.76
CA SER A 356 3.41 -11.95 15.12
C SER A 356 2.12 -11.53 15.83
N ILE A 357 1.03 -11.28 15.08
CA ILE A 357 -0.27 -10.91 15.64
C ILE A 357 -0.80 -11.96 16.63
N TYR A 358 -0.45 -13.24 16.47
CA TYR A 358 -0.90 -14.33 17.33
C TYR A 358 -0.10 -14.47 18.64
N ARG A 359 1.03 -13.76 18.79
CA ARG A 359 1.84 -13.82 20.02
C ARG A 359 1.07 -13.22 21.19
N SER A 360 1.13 -13.88 22.34
CA SER A 360 0.45 -13.44 23.58
C SER A 360 -1.06 -13.24 23.41
N ARG A 361 -1.70 -14.10 22.62
CA ARG A 361 -3.15 -14.15 22.43
C ARG A 361 -3.69 -15.52 22.84
N ALA A 362 -5.01 -15.62 22.98
CA ALA A 362 -5.68 -16.90 23.15
C ALA A 362 -5.29 -17.86 22.02
N ARG A 363 -5.01 -19.12 22.36
CA ARG A 363 -4.32 -20.09 21.49
C ARG A 363 -4.92 -20.22 20.09
N PHE A 364 -6.25 -20.29 20.00
CA PHE A 364 -6.98 -20.48 18.75
C PHE A 364 -7.59 -19.19 18.21
N CYS A 365 -7.04 -18.03 18.59
CA CYS A 365 -7.67 -16.77 18.28
C CYS A 365 -7.73 -16.47 16.77
N ILE A 366 -8.73 -15.69 16.40
CA ILE A 366 -8.89 -15.06 15.09
C ILE A 366 -8.97 -13.54 15.23
N PHE A 367 -8.73 -12.82 14.13
CA PHE A 367 -8.77 -11.36 14.08
C PHE A 367 -9.83 -10.87 13.10
N GLY A 368 -10.22 -9.60 13.23
CA GLY A 368 -11.24 -9.02 12.37
C GLY A 368 -12.65 -9.54 12.68
N VAL A 369 -12.87 -10.03 13.91
CA VAL A 369 -14.18 -10.50 14.40
C VAL A 369 -14.75 -9.55 15.47
N GLY A 370 -16.05 -9.29 15.38
CA GLY A 370 -16.83 -8.45 16.29
C GLY A 370 -18.33 -8.57 15.99
N PRO A 371 -19.21 -7.78 16.65
CA PRO A 371 -20.66 -7.84 16.40
C PRO A 371 -21.03 -7.61 14.93
N TYR A 372 -20.27 -6.75 14.24
CA TYR A 372 -20.40 -6.49 12.80
C TYR A 372 -20.22 -7.75 11.92
N THR A 373 -19.49 -8.75 12.39
CA THR A 373 -19.31 -10.03 11.69
C THR A 373 -20.63 -10.79 11.60
N PHE A 374 -21.48 -10.66 12.60
CA PHE A 374 -22.71 -11.43 12.75
C PHE A 374 -23.97 -10.68 12.29
N ALA A 375 -23.84 -9.42 11.84
CA ALA A 375 -24.96 -8.68 11.25
C ALA A 375 -25.59 -9.45 10.06
N PRO A 376 -26.93 -9.49 9.94
CA PRO A 376 -27.61 -10.33 8.96
C PRO A 376 -27.34 -9.90 7.52
N TYR A 377 -27.26 -8.59 7.26
CA TYR A 377 -27.00 -8.04 5.94
C TYR A 377 -25.66 -7.32 5.90
N LYS A 378 -24.95 -7.43 4.77
CA LYS A 378 -23.66 -6.79 4.59
C LYS A 378 -23.50 -6.26 3.17
N ILE A 379 -22.83 -5.12 3.01
CA ILE A 379 -22.16 -4.80 1.76
C ILE A 379 -20.76 -5.37 1.81
N ALA A 380 -20.35 -6.09 0.78
CA ALA A 380 -19.02 -6.67 0.65
C ALA A 380 -18.33 -6.17 -0.62
N ILE A 381 -17.01 -5.95 -0.53
CA ILE A 381 -16.15 -5.60 -1.66
C ILE A 381 -14.79 -6.28 -1.52
N SER A 382 -14.25 -6.75 -2.65
CA SER A 382 -12.89 -7.30 -2.69
C SER A 382 -11.84 -6.21 -2.62
N GLY A 383 -10.83 -6.39 -1.77
CA GLY A 383 -9.65 -5.52 -1.73
C GLY A 383 -8.61 -5.81 -2.81
N PHE A 384 -8.64 -6.98 -3.46
CA PHE A 384 -7.60 -7.43 -4.40
C PHE A 384 -7.86 -7.06 -5.86
N HIS A 385 -9.13 -6.92 -6.25
CA HIS A 385 -9.48 -6.78 -7.66
C HIS A 385 -9.43 -5.31 -8.07
N LYS A 386 -8.96 -5.06 -9.30
CA LYS A 386 -8.76 -3.71 -9.85
C LYS A 386 -10.03 -3.05 -10.40
N VAL A 387 -11.16 -3.75 -10.30
CA VAL A 387 -12.48 -3.20 -10.62
C VAL A 387 -13.32 -3.33 -9.34
N PRO A 388 -13.72 -2.21 -8.70
CA PRO A 388 -14.58 -2.25 -7.53
C PRO A 388 -15.91 -2.92 -7.85
N GLN A 389 -16.32 -3.88 -7.02
CA GLN A 389 -17.60 -4.57 -7.13
C GLN A 389 -18.22 -4.65 -5.73
N PHE A 390 -19.23 -3.81 -5.47
CA PHE A 390 -19.99 -3.81 -4.23
C PHE A 390 -21.17 -4.79 -4.35
N ARG A 391 -21.26 -5.73 -3.42
CA ARG A 391 -22.31 -6.73 -3.36
C ARG A 391 -23.09 -6.64 -2.07
N MET A 392 -24.41 -6.63 -2.16
CA MET A 392 -25.28 -6.89 -1.01
C MET A 392 -25.33 -8.39 -0.75
N VAL A 393 -25.08 -8.78 0.49
CA VAL A 393 -25.07 -10.17 0.95
C VAL A 393 -26.04 -10.28 2.12
N GLY A 394 -27.03 -11.17 1.98
CA GLY A 394 -27.97 -11.49 3.05
C GLY A 394 -27.57 -12.76 3.83
N PRO A 395 -28.40 -13.19 4.78
CA PRO A 395 -28.19 -14.44 5.49
C PRO A 395 -28.50 -15.65 4.61
N TYR A 396 -27.83 -16.77 4.89
CA TYR A 396 -28.05 -18.08 4.26
C TYR A 396 -28.65 -19.01 5.30
N ASP A 397 -29.88 -19.47 5.08
CA ASP A 397 -30.65 -20.27 6.05
C ASP A 397 -30.67 -19.61 7.44
N GLY A 398 -30.87 -18.29 7.47
CA GLY A 398 -30.88 -17.48 8.69
C GLY A 398 -29.50 -17.22 9.30
N ARG A 399 -28.41 -17.74 8.74
CA ARG A 399 -27.04 -17.53 9.24
C ARG A 399 -26.35 -16.37 8.53
N PRO A 400 -25.67 -15.47 9.25
CA PRO A 400 -24.93 -14.38 8.63
C PRO A 400 -23.73 -14.92 7.85
N ALA A 401 -23.53 -14.42 6.64
CA ALA A 401 -22.31 -14.69 5.87
C ALA A 401 -21.09 -13.99 6.48
N VAL A 402 -19.94 -14.68 6.45
CA VAL A 402 -18.63 -14.14 6.83
C VAL A 402 -17.67 -14.14 5.65
N PHE A 403 -16.62 -13.34 5.76
CA PHE A 403 -15.64 -13.13 4.67
C PHE A 403 -14.21 -13.27 5.16
N ASP A 404 -13.29 -13.50 4.23
CA ASP A 404 -11.85 -13.52 4.48
C ASP A 404 -11.25 -12.12 4.66
N ASP A 405 -10.03 -12.04 5.20
CA ASP A 405 -9.27 -10.79 5.45
C ASP A 405 -8.90 -9.99 4.19
N ALA A 406 -9.33 -10.45 3.03
CA ALA A 406 -9.20 -9.79 1.73
C ALA A 406 -10.47 -9.08 1.27
N THR A 407 -11.56 -9.21 2.04
CA THR A 407 -12.85 -8.59 1.79
C THR A 407 -13.08 -7.49 2.82
N TYR A 408 -13.56 -6.33 2.38
CA TYR A 408 -14.07 -5.28 3.26
C TYR A 408 -15.59 -5.29 3.26
N LEU A 409 -16.16 -4.89 4.39
CA LEU A 409 -17.60 -4.94 4.57
C LEU A 409 -18.19 -3.77 5.37
N LEU A 410 -19.48 -3.51 5.15
CA LEU A 410 -20.35 -2.69 5.99
C LEU A 410 -21.49 -3.56 6.53
N PRO A 411 -21.74 -3.59 7.85
CA PRO A 411 -22.81 -4.37 8.47
C PRO A 411 -24.15 -3.61 8.52
N PHE A 412 -25.26 -4.32 8.37
CA PHE A 412 -26.62 -3.80 8.44
C PHE A 412 -27.59 -4.79 9.10
N GLU A 413 -28.49 -4.27 9.91
CA GLU A 413 -29.67 -5.01 10.41
C GLU A 413 -30.84 -4.89 9.42
N ASP A 414 -31.04 -3.70 8.86
CA ASP A 414 -32.11 -3.42 7.90
C ASP A 414 -31.66 -3.66 6.44
N PRO A 415 -32.32 -4.57 5.69
CA PRO A 415 -32.01 -4.81 4.29
C PRO A 415 -32.25 -3.58 3.39
N ALA A 416 -33.19 -2.68 3.73
CA ALA A 416 -33.44 -1.49 2.92
C ALA A 416 -32.28 -0.48 3.03
N ALA A 417 -31.79 -0.21 4.25
CA ALA A 417 -30.57 0.58 4.47
C ALA A 417 -29.35 -0.03 3.75
N CYS A 418 -29.22 -1.36 3.76
CA CYS A 418 -28.17 -2.07 3.03
C CYS A 418 -28.29 -1.84 1.51
N ALA A 419 -29.48 -1.98 0.95
CA ALA A 419 -29.75 -1.76 -0.47
C ALA A 419 -29.46 -0.32 -0.93
N VAL A 420 -29.84 0.68 -0.13
CA VAL A 420 -29.53 2.08 -0.44
C VAL A 420 -28.03 2.35 -0.38
N ALA A 421 -27.32 1.82 0.62
CA ALA A 421 -25.87 1.94 0.70
C ALA A 421 -25.18 1.30 -0.53
N GLN A 422 -25.66 0.13 -0.97
CA GLN A 422 -25.18 -0.51 -2.20
C GLN A 422 -25.38 0.40 -3.41
N ALA A 423 -26.57 0.97 -3.57
CA ALA A 423 -26.93 1.81 -4.70
C ALA A 423 -26.14 3.13 -4.76
N LEU A 424 -25.74 3.67 -3.61
CA LEU A 424 -24.82 4.82 -3.50
C LEU A 424 -23.39 4.42 -3.90
N LEU A 425 -22.89 3.29 -3.37
CA LEU A 425 -21.54 2.80 -3.62
C LEU A 425 -21.30 2.34 -5.06
N THR A 426 -22.35 1.97 -5.79
CA THR A 426 -22.27 1.64 -7.23
C THR A 426 -22.64 2.82 -8.14
N GLY A 427 -22.89 4.00 -7.58
CA GLY A 427 -23.10 5.23 -8.35
C GLY A 427 -21.83 5.71 -9.03
N GLN A 428 -21.99 6.63 -9.98
CA GLN A 428 -20.86 7.25 -10.69
C GLN A 428 -20.01 8.06 -9.72
N GLU A 429 -20.66 8.75 -8.77
CA GLU A 429 -20.04 9.58 -7.75
C GLU A 429 -19.02 8.81 -6.90
N ALA A 430 -19.41 7.64 -6.38
CA ALA A 430 -18.50 6.76 -5.63
C ALA A 430 -17.42 6.16 -6.53
N THR A 431 -17.77 5.78 -7.76
CA THR A 431 -16.86 5.15 -8.71
C THR A 431 -15.74 6.10 -9.13
N ASP A 432 -16.08 7.36 -9.43
CA ASP A 432 -15.13 8.41 -9.81
C ASP A 432 -14.17 8.72 -8.66
N LEU A 433 -14.69 8.87 -7.43
CA LEU A 433 -13.85 9.10 -6.27
C LEU A 433 -12.90 7.92 -6.02
N ILE A 434 -13.39 6.68 -6.08
CA ILE A 434 -12.52 5.50 -5.91
C ILE A 434 -11.44 5.47 -7.00
N ALA A 435 -11.79 5.78 -8.25
CA ALA A 435 -10.83 5.83 -9.36
C ALA A 435 -9.74 6.88 -9.14
N ALA A 436 -10.11 8.06 -8.60
CA ALA A 436 -9.17 9.12 -8.28
C ALA A 436 -8.25 8.80 -7.10
N LEU A 437 -8.72 8.01 -6.14
CA LEU A 437 -7.98 7.68 -4.91
C LEU A 437 -7.17 6.37 -4.99
N ALA A 438 -7.54 5.43 -5.86
CA ALA A 438 -6.99 4.09 -5.87
C ALA A 438 -5.68 3.96 -6.65
N PHE A 439 -4.66 3.41 -6.01
CA PHE A 439 -3.40 3.05 -6.66
C PHE A 439 -3.49 1.64 -7.27
N TRP A 440 -3.94 1.55 -8.53
CA TRP A 440 -4.28 0.30 -9.23
C TRP A 440 -3.12 -0.67 -9.51
N ASP A 441 -1.88 -0.21 -9.40
CA ASP A 441 -0.68 -1.03 -9.42
C ASP A 441 -0.50 -1.82 -8.12
N SER A 442 -1.02 -1.30 -7.00
CA SER A 442 -0.89 -1.94 -5.68
C SER A 442 -1.59 -3.31 -5.64
N LYS A 443 -1.01 -4.25 -4.88
CA LYS A 443 -1.59 -5.59 -4.65
C LYS A 443 -3.04 -5.54 -4.14
N ARG A 444 -3.39 -4.53 -3.33
CA ARG A 444 -4.76 -4.28 -2.84
C ARG A 444 -5.10 -2.81 -3.04
N PRO A 445 -5.64 -2.41 -4.21
CA PRO A 445 -5.87 -1.00 -4.52
C PRO A 445 -7.03 -0.40 -3.72
N VAL A 446 -8.05 -1.21 -3.44
CA VAL A 446 -9.16 -0.83 -2.57
C VAL A 446 -8.76 -1.19 -1.14
N THR A 447 -8.77 -0.20 -0.24
CA THR A 447 -8.41 -0.38 1.17
C THR A 447 -9.52 0.13 2.07
N LYS A 448 -9.56 -0.37 3.32
CA LYS A 448 -10.46 0.19 4.35
C LYS A 448 -10.28 1.70 4.50
N LYS A 449 -9.04 2.21 4.44
CA LYS A 449 -8.76 3.64 4.57
C LYS A 449 -9.39 4.44 3.43
N LEU A 450 -9.26 3.96 2.19
CA LEU A 450 -9.92 4.56 1.02
C LEU A 450 -11.44 4.51 1.15
N LEU A 451 -12.00 3.35 1.48
CA LEU A 451 -13.44 3.17 1.61
C LEU A 451 -14.05 4.06 2.71
N GLN A 452 -13.31 4.29 3.81
CA GLN A 452 -13.75 5.17 4.89
C GLN A 452 -13.83 6.66 4.48
N ARG A 453 -13.24 7.03 3.34
CA ARG A 453 -13.31 8.40 2.79
C ARG A 453 -14.58 8.67 2.00
N ILE A 454 -15.36 7.65 1.64
CA ILE A 454 -16.55 7.81 0.80
C ILE A 454 -17.68 8.39 1.65
N ASP A 455 -17.98 9.68 1.48
CA ASP A 455 -19.12 10.33 2.13
C ASP A 455 -20.43 9.95 1.43
N LEU A 456 -21.06 8.89 1.95
CA LEU A 456 -22.34 8.39 1.45
C LEU A 456 -23.47 9.41 1.57
N SER A 457 -23.37 10.35 2.51
CA SER A 457 -24.37 11.39 2.71
C SER A 457 -24.23 12.51 1.68
N ALA A 458 -23.00 12.90 1.35
CA ALA A 458 -22.73 13.82 0.25
C ALA A 458 -23.21 13.24 -1.10
N ILE A 459 -22.94 11.94 -1.34
CA ILE A 459 -23.42 11.26 -2.54
C ILE A 459 -24.95 11.22 -2.55
N ALA A 460 -25.60 10.84 -1.46
CA ALA A 460 -27.06 10.78 -1.38
C ALA A 460 -27.74 12.14 -1.66
N ARG A 461 -27.13 13.25 -1.23
CA ARG A 461 -27.61 14.61 -1.52
C ARG A 461 -27.43 15.02 -2.98
N ALA A 462 -26.39 14.52 -3.65
CA ALA A 462 -26.07 14.88 -5.03
C ALA A 462 -26.78 13.99 -6.07
N THR A 463 -27.09 12.74 -5.72
CA THR A 463 -27.75 11.79 -6.62
C THR A 463 -29.25 12.07 -6.76
N ASP A 464 -29.78 12.01 -7.99
CA ASP A 464 -31.22 12.05 -8.23
C ASP A 464 -31.96 10.95 -7.44
N ARG A 465 -32.96 11.36 -6.65
CA ARG A 465 -33.67 10.46 -5.73
C ARG A 465 -34.33 9.29 -6.47
N ARG A 466 -34.91 9.53 -7.65
CA ARG A 466 -35.59 8.49 -8.42
C ARG A 466 -34.57 7.47 -8.94
N ALA A 467 -33.45 7.93 -9.49
CA ALA A 467 -32.37 7.07 -9.92
C ALA A 467 -31.81 6.22 -8.76
N LEU A 468 -31.62 6.81 -7.57
CA LEU A 468 -31.16 6.08 -6.38
C LEU A 468 -32.16 4.99 -5.96
N ARG A 469 -33.46 5.33 -5.94
CA ARG A 469 -34.54 4.37 -5.63
C ARG A 469 -34.58 3.22 -6.62
N ASP A 470 -34.47 3.51 -7.92
CA ASP A 470 -34.51 2.50 -8.97
C ASP A 470 -33.29 1.55 -8.90
N ARG A 471 -32.10 2.08 -8.55
CA ARG A 471 -30.91 1.23 -8.28
C ARG A 471 -31.10 0.35 -7.05
N ALA A 472 -31.59 0.90 -5.93
CA ALA A 472 -31.84 0.12 -4.71
C ALA A 472 -32.87 -1.00 -4.94
N ARG A 473 -33.88 -0.76 -5.79
CA ARG A 473 -34.90 -1.73 -6.19
C ARG A 473 -34.35 -2.95 -6.91
N ALA A 474 -33.17 -2.87 -7.51
CA ALA A 474 -32.52 -4.00 -8.16
C ALA A 474 -32.11 -5.11 -7.16
N VAL A 475 -31.94 -4.76 -5.88
CA VAL A 475 -31.49 -5.70 -4.82
C VAL A 475 -32.48 -5.82 -3.65
N HIS A 476 -33.47 -4.93 -3.52
CA HIS A 476 -34.52 -4.99 -2.50
C HIS A 476 -35.84 -4.38 -2.98
N GLN A 477 -36.99 -5.05 -2.83
CA GLN A 477 -38.22 -4.63 -3.52
C GLN A 477 -39.15 -3.67 -2.74
N ASP A 478 -39.08 -3.64 -1.39
CA ASP A 478 -39.96 -2.77 -0.60
C ASP A 478 -39.57 -1.31 -0.78
N SER A 479 -40.47 -0.54 -1.39
CA SER A 479 -40.20 0.82 -1.79
C SER A 479 -40.35 1.84 -0.67
N SER A 480 -41.19 1.54 0.33
CA SER A 480 -41.45 2.46 1.44
C SER A 480 -40.25 2.54 2.39
N SER A 481 -39.68 1.39 2.72
CA SER A 481 -38.45 1.28 3.50
C SER A 481 -37.23 1.84 2.77
N ILE A 482 -37.16 1.68 1.44
CA ILE A 482 -36.12 2.33 0.61
C ILE A 482 -36.21 3.86 0.71
N ASP A 483 -37.40 4.44 0.55
CA ASP A 483 -37.56 5.89 0.60
C ASP A 483 -37.14 6.45 1.97
N GLN A 484 -37.53 5.78 3.06
CA GLN A 484 -37.09 6.13 4.41
C GLN A 484 -35.58 5.99 4.60
N ALA A 485 -34.96 4.94 4.03
CA ALA A 485 -33.52 4.74 4.08
C ALA A 485 -32.76 5.84 3.31
N ILE A 486 -33.27 6.28 2.14
CA ILE A 486 -32.69 7.40 1.39
C ILE A 486 -32.69 8.68 2.24
N ASP A 487 -33.81 8.98 2.92
CA ASP A 487 -33.90 10.15 3.81
C ASP A 487 -32.87 10.09 4.93
N ASN A 488 -32.69 8.91 5.53
CA ASN A 488 -31.70 8.69 6.59
C ASN A 488 -30.25 8.92 6.11
N PHE A 489 -29.90 8.57 4.87
CA PHE A 489 -28.57 8.86 4.33
C PHE A 489 -28.40 10.34 3.99
N THR A 490 -29.47 11.02 3.57
CA THR A 490 -29.43 12.43 3.16
C THR A 490 -29.22 13.37 4.36
N ILE A 491 -29.87 13.06 5.49
CA ILE A 491 -29.88 13.88 6.71
C ILE A 491 -28.63 13.67 7.59
N ARG A 492 -27.94 12.54 7.45
CA ARG A 492 -26.68 12.29 8.16
C ARG A 492 -25.65 13.35 7.78
N SER A 493 -25.15 14.07 8.79
CA SER A 493 -24.09 15.07 8.71
C SER A 493 -22.76 14.50 9.13
#